data_AF-A0A3C1SLB0-F1
#
_entry.id   AF-A0A3C1SLB0-F1
#
_cell.length_a   1.000
_cell.length_b   1.000
_cell.length_c   1.000
_cell.angle_alpha   90.00
_cell.angle_beta   90.00
_cell.angle_gamma   90.00
#
_symmetry.space_group_name_H-M   'P 1'
#
loop_
_entity.id
_entity.type
_entity.pdbx_description
1 polymer ?
#
loop_
_entity_poly.entity_id
_entity_poly.type
_entity_poly.pdbx_seq_one_letter_code
_entity_poly.pdbx_strand_id
1 'polypeptide(L)' 'SCAPEATKIVIAQRIASVQDADIIYVLDNGVVNGSGTHEQLLQSNEIYREVFESQQAAN' A
#
# COMPACT_ATOMS: atom_id res chain seq x y z
N SER A 1 -14.08 -17.77 -18.45
CA SER A 1 -12.64 -17.97 -18.16
C SER A 1 -12.42 -17.68 -16.68
N CYS A 2 -12.58 -18.69 -15.84
CA CYS A 2 -12.39 -18.53 -14.39
C CYS A 2 -10.90 -18.77 -14.12
N ALA A 3 -10.12 -17.71 -13.94
CA ALA A 3 -8.82 -17.89 -13.33
C ALA A 3 -9.09 -18.32 -11.87
N PRO A 4 -8.48 -19.42 -11.39
CA PRO A 4 -8.64 -19.84 -10.01
C PRO A 4 -8.22 -18.70 -9.07
N GLU A 5 -8.82 -18.64 -7.87
CA GLU A 5 -8.42 -17.70 -6.83
C GLU A 5 -6.90 -17.81 -6.59
N ALA A 6 -6.15 -16.88 -7.16
CA ALA A 6 -4.70 -16.85 -7.11
C ALA A 6 -4.28 -15.67 -6.23
N THR A 7 -3.48 -15.95 -5.21
CA THR A 7 -2.86 -14.91 -4.40
C THR A 7 -1.91 -14.09 -5.26
N LYS A 8 -2.15 -12.79 -5.33
CA LYS A 8 -1.28 -11.84 -6.03
C LYS A 8 -0.49 -11.03 -5.00
N ILE A 9 0.82 -11.00 -5.18
CA ILE A 9 1.71 -10.18 -4.38
C ILE A 9 2.33 -9.14 -5.31
N VAL A 10 2.15 -7.87 -4.98
CA VAL A 10 2.69 -6.73 -5.73
C VAL A 10 3.67 -5.99 -4.84
N ILE A 11 4.90 -5.80 -5.33
CA ILE A 11 5.91 -4.96 -4.70
C ILE A 11 5.99 -3.67 -5.52
N ALA A 12 5.61 -2.55 -4.92
CA ALA A 12 5.59 -1.26 -5.59
C ALA A 12 5.90 -0.13 -4.62
N GLN A 13 6.48 0.94 -5.18
CA GLN A 13 6.76 2.19 -4.47
C GLN A 13 5.66 3.26 -4.69
N ARG A 14 4.79 3.08 -5.68
CA ARG A 14 3.71 4.03 -5.98
C ARG A 14 2.44 3.64 -5.27
N ILE A 15 1.81 4.58 -4.58
CA ILE A 15 0.55 4.33 -3.87
C ILE A 15 -0.56 3.91 -4.84
N ALA A 16 -0.65 4.55 -6.00
CA ALA A 16 -1.62 4.20 -7.04
C ALA A 16 -1.52 2.74 -7.52
N SER A 17 -0.37 2.09 -7.35
CA SER A 17 -0.20 0.68 -7.73
C SER A 17 -0.67 -0.31 -6.66
N VAL A 18 -0.88 0.13 -5.42
CA VAL A 18 -1.21 -0.73 -4.27
C VAL A 18 -2.51 -0.35 -3.56
N GLN A 19 -3.09 0.82 -3.86
CA GLN A 19 -4.27 1.35 -3.17
C GLN A 19 -5.50 0.43 -3.24
N ASP A 20 -5.62 -0.37 -4.31
CA ASP A 20 -6.74 -1.29 -4.53
C ASP A 20 -6.46 -2.71 -4.00
N ALA A 21 -5.34 -2.92 -3.30
CA ALA A 21 -5.01 -4.22 -2.72
C ALA A 21 -5.88 -4.53 -1.50
N ASP A 22 -6.24 -5.82 -1.33
CA ASP A 22 -6.98 -6.28 -0.14
C ASP A 22 -6.23 -5.98 1.16
N ILE A 23 -4.89 -6.10 1.12
CA ILE A 23 -3.98 -5.79 2.23
C ILE A 23 -2.72 -5.16 1.67
N ILE A 24 -2.30 -4.04 2.26
CA ILE A 24 -1.05 -3.35 1.98
C ILE A 24 -0.12 -3.56 3.19
N TYR A 25 1.15 -3.86 2.93
CA TYR A 25 2.20 -3.93 3.95
C TYR A 25 3.18 -2.78 3.74
N VAL A 26 3.35 -1.95 4.75
CA VAL A 26 4.34 -0.86 4.77
C VAL A 26 5.64 -1.40 5.30
N LEU A 27 6.70 -1.34 4.48
CA LEU A 27 8.04 -1.76 4.87
C LEU A 27 8.89 -0.54 5.19
N ASP A 28 9.56 -0.57 6.34
CA ASP A 28 10.57 0.41 6.75
C ASP A 28 11.81 -0.33 7.27
N ASN A 29 12.99 0.00 6.75
CA ASN A 29 14.27 -0.59 7.17
C ASN A 29 14.29 -2.13 7.25
N GLY A 30 13.58 -2.81 6.33
CA GLY A 30 13.49 -4.27 6.27
C GLY A 30 12.48 -4.89 7.25
N VAL A 31 11.69 -4.08 7.95
CA VAL A 31 10.66 -4.51 8.91
C VAL A 31 9.28 -4.04 8.45
N VAL A 32 8.25 -4.85 8.72
CA VAL A 32 6.85 -4.43 8.52
C VAL A 32 6.48 -3.42 9.59
N ASN A 33 6.30 -2.16 9.19
CA ASN A 33 5.90 -1.06 10.06
C ASN A 33 4.38 -1.04 10.29
N GLY A 34 3.60 -1.43 9.28
CA GLY A 34 2.15 -1.44 9.37
C GLY A 34 1.50 -2.27 8.26
N SER A 35 0.23 -2.65 8.47
CA SER A 35 -0.57 -3.37 7.49
C SER A 35 -2.04 -3.03 7.59
N GLY A 36 -2.74 -2.95 6.46
CA GLY A 36 -4.17 -2.68 6.40
C GLY A 36 -4.64 -2.32 5.00
N THR A 37 -5.89 -1.87 4.88
CA THR A 37 -6.39 -1.26 3.64
C THR A 37 -5.78 0.13 3.43
N HIS A 38 -5.93 0.68 2.22
CA HIS A 38 -5.53 2.05 1.92
C HIS A 38 -6.11 3.06 2.93
N GLU A 39 -7.41 2.99 3.21
CA GLU A 39 -8.10 3.91 4.12
C GLU A 39 -7.60 3.78 5.56
N GLN A 40 -7.38 2.56 6.04
CA GLN A 40 -6.85 2.31 7.39
C GLN A 40 -5.44 2.90 7.52
N LEU A 41 -4.57 2.64 6.54
CA LEU A 41 -3.18 3.12 6.57
C LEU A 41 -3.09 4.65 6.46
N LEU A 42 -3.95 5.30 5.67
CA LEU A 42 -4.00 6.77 5.65
C LEU A 42 -4.35 7.37 7.02
N GLN A 43 -5.23 6.71 7.76
CA GLN A 43 -5.66 7.15 9.08
C GLN A 43 -4.62 6.85 10.17
N SER A 44 -4.01 5.65 10.13
CA SER A 44 -3.25 5.11 11.26
C SER A 44 -1.75 4.93 11.03
N ASN A 45 -1.23 5.14 9.81
CA ASN A 45 0.19 4.94 9.49
C ASN A 45 0.83 6.21 8.92
N GLU A 46 1.79 6.77 9.65
CA GLU A 46 2.48 8.01 9.29
C GLU A 46 3.31 7.87 8.01
N ILE A 47 4.11 6.80 7.90
CA ILE A 47 4.97 6.54 6.73
C ILE A 47 4.13 6.45 5.46
N TYR A 48 3.02 5.70 5.50
CA TYR A 48 2.13 5.56 4.36
C TYR A 48 1.52 6.90 3.95
N ARG A 49 1.10 7.73 4.91
CA ARG A 49 0.53 9.04 4.66
C ARG A 49 1.56 10.01 4.05
N GLU A 50 2.79 10.04 4.57
CA GLU A 50 3.87 10.87 4.01
C GLU A 50 4.17 10.50 2.54
N VAL A 51 4.26 9.20 2.25
CA VAL A 51 4.48 8.71 0.88
C VAL A 51 3.29 9.07 -0.02
N PHE A 52 2.06 8.97 0.48
CA PHE A 52 0.87 9.37 -0.28
C PHE A 52 0.82 10.87 -0.58
N GLU A 53 1.09 11.72 0.40
CA GLU A 53 1.09 13.17 0.24
C GLU A 53 2.19 13.62 -0.73
N SER A 54 3.40 13.06 -0.62
CA SER A 54 4.50 13.36 -1.54
C SER A 54 4.22 12.96 -3.00
N GLN A 55 3.45 11.88 -3.22
CA GLN A 55 3.08 11.43 -4.55
C GLN A 55 1.85 12.12 -5.13
N GLN A 56 0.92 12.60 -4.28
CA GLN A 56 -0.21 13.41 -4.72
C GLN A 56 0.19 14.84 -5.10
N ALA A 57 1.09 15.46 -4.34
CA ALA A 57 1.55 16.82 -4.63
C ALA A 57 2.36 16.95 -5.95
N ALA A 58 2.74 15.82 -6.54
CA ALA A 58 3.44 15.76 -7.82
C ALA A 58 2.50 15.71 -9.05
N ASN A 59 1.18 15.81 -8.85
CA ASN A 59 0.16 15.87 -9.90
C ASN A 59 -0.44 17.28 -10.05
#